data_AF-A0A532C3K7-F1
#
_entry.id   AF-A0A532C3K7-F1
#
_cell.length_a   1.000
_cell.length_b   1.000
_cell.length_c   1.000
_cell.angle_alpha   90.00
_cell.angle_beta   90.00
_cell.angle_gamma   90.00
#
_symmetry.space_group_name_H-M   'P 1'
#
loop_
_entity.id
_entity.type
_entity.pdbx_description
1 polymer ?
#
loop_
_entity_poly.entity_id
_entity_poly.type
_entity_poly.pdbx_seq_one_letter_code
_entity_poly.pdbx_strand_id
1 'polypeptide(L)'
;MTILSLTPGPGRWTDYGKRQIALAMVHRGEQFLGAAILLKKEGGNGYVWRHLVCQATELIMKGSLLLVDYDRYQPKLKKFGHQLLVLGDVCVKVFNLSPIAGALRTQTANISDLYEHHELRYASGMDILINPDTIGIEILLSRLFAACVVIRRAVERSKTTT
;
A
#
# COMPACT_ATOMS: atom_id res chain seq x y z
N MET A 1 2.65 21.88 25.91
CA MET A 1 2.61 20.86 24.84
C MET A 1 4.05 20.51 24.49
N THR A 2 4.59 19.44 25.08
CA THR A 2 6.00 19.07 24.90
C THR A 2 6.13 18.28 23.61
N ILE A 3 6.73 18.88 22.58
CA ILE A 3 7.07 18.19 21.34
C ILE A 3 8.33 17.38 21.63
N LEU A 4 8.19 16.06 21.71
CA LEU A 4 9.32 15.12 21.79
C LEU A 4 10.01 15.11 20.41
N SER A 5 11.00 15.98 20.21
CA SER A 5 11.87 15.95 19.03
C SER A 5 12.94 14.88 19.23
N LEU A 6 12.59 13.63 18.95
CA LEU A 6 13.60 12.56 18.79
C LEU A 6 14.30 12.80 17.45
N THR A 7 15.45 13.47 17.47
CA THR A 7 16.43 13.39 16.38
C THR A 7 17.08 12.02 16.47
N PRO A 8 16.81 11.08 15.54
CA PRO A 8 17.54 9.83 15.50
C PRO A 8 19.01 10.17 15.25
N GLY A 9 19.91 9.71 16.10
CA GLY A 9 21.34 9.83 15.84
C GLY A 9 21.71 9.11 14.53
N PRO A 10 22.93 9.32 13.99
CA PRO A 10 23.37 8.74 12.71
C PRO A 10 23.51 7.20 12.71
N GLY A 11 23.06 6.52 13.78
CA GLY A 11 23.11 5.07 13.92
C GLY A 11 22.16 4.38 12.95
N ARG A 12 22.68 3.35 12.26
CA ARG A 12 21.84 2.41 11.51
C ARG A 12 20.87 1.72 12.47
N TRP A 13 19.62 1.55 12.04
CA TRP A 13 18.65 0.74 12.79
C TRP A 13 19.19 -0.67 13.02
N THR A 14 18.96 -1.22 14.21
CA THR A 14 19.16 -2.66 14.45
C THR A 14 18.19 -3.48 13.60
N ASP A 15 18.47 -4.76 13.38
CA ASP A 15 17.58 -5.62 12.59
C ASP A 15 16.17 -5.71 13.21
N TYR A 16 16.08 -5.70 14.54
CA TYR A 16 14.81 -5.55 15.24
C TYR A 16 14.11 -4.23 14.86
N GLY A 17 14.82 -3.09 14.91
CA GLY A 17 14.26 -1.78 14.55
C GLY A 17 13.78 -1.70 13.10
N LYS A 18 14.59 -2.19 12.15
CA LYS A 18 14.22 -2.31 10.73
C LYS A 18 12.92 -3.11 10.56
N ARG A 19 12.84 -4.25 11.24
CA ARG A 19 11.67 -5.11 11.24
C ARG A 19 10.43 -4.43 11.83
N GLN A 20 10.55 -3.68 12.93
CA GLN A 20 9.42 -2.92 13.49
C GLN A 20 8.93 -1.82 12.56
N ILE A 21 9.82 -1.11 11.88
CA ILE A 21 9.45 -0.08 10.89
C ILE A 21 8.67 -0.72 9.73
N ALA A 22 9.16 -1.85 9.22
CA ALA A 22 8.51 -2.58 8.14
C ALA A 22 7.09 -3.06 8.53
N LEU A 23 6.95 -3.63 9.74
CA LEU A 23 5.65 -4.02 10.28
C LEU A 23 4.71 -2.82 10.47
N ALA A 24 5.20 -1.72 11.02
CA ALA A 24 4.41 -0.52 11.22
C ALA A 24 3.87 0.03 9.89
N MET A 25 4.65 -0.09 8.81
CA MET A 25 4.22 0.31 7.47
C MET A 25 3.09 -0.58 6.95
N VAL A 26 3.21 -1.90 7.09
CA VAL A 26 2.11 -2.84 6.75
C VAL A 26 0.87 -2.52 7.56
N HIS A 27 1.01 -2.35 8.88
CA HIS A 27 -0.13 -2.10 9.77
C HIS A 27 -0.86 -0.79 9.44
N ARG A 28 -0.13 0.28 9.11
CA ARG A 28 -0.74 1.52 8.61
C ARG A 28 -1.52 1.28 7.32
N GLY A 29 -0.97 0.49 6.40
CA GLY A 29 -1.68 0.11 5.18
C GLY A 29 -2.98 -0.67 5.46
N GLU A 30 -2.98 -1.59 6.43
CA GLU A 30 -4.21 -2.26 6.89
C GLU A 30 -5.24 -1.27 7.47
N GLN A 31 -4.78 -0.25 8.22
CA GLN A 31 -5.65 0.79 8.76
C GLN A 31 -6.27 1.65 7.65
N PHE A 32 -5.50 2.03 6.61
CA PHE A 32 -6.03 2.71 5.44
C PHE A 32 -7.07 1.87 4.70
N LEU A 33 -6.85 0.57 4.58
CA LEU A 33 -7.82 -0.35 3.99
C LEU A 33 -9.10 -0.41 4.83
N GLY A 34 -8.99 -0.52 6.16
CA GLY A 34 -10.13 -0.46 7.07
C GLY A 34 -10.94 0.83 6.93
N ALA A 35 -10.25 1.98 6.87
CA ALA A 35 -10.86 3.28 6.65
C ALA A 35 -11.57 3.36 5.29
N ALA A 36 -10.98 2.81 4.22
CA ALA A 36 -11.61 2.76 2.90
C ALA A 36 -12.93 2.00 2.91
N ILE A 37 -12.95 0.82 3.57
CA ILE A 37 -14.15 -0.02 3.68
C ILE A 37 -15.25 0.70 4.45
N LEU A 38 -14.90 1.31 5.59
CA LEU A 38 -15.86 2.07 6.39
C LEU A 38 -16.43 3.24 5.59
N LEU A 39 -15.57 4.03 4.95
CA LEU A 39 -16.01 5.17 4.15
C LEU A 39 -16.93 4.76 3.00
N LYS A 40 -16.61 3.66 2.31
CA LYS A 40 -17.48 3.11 1.26
C LYS A 40 -18.84 2.68 1.82
N LYS A 41 -18.85 2.02 2.98
CA LYS A 41 -20.08 1.54 3.63
C LYS A 41 -21.00 2.69 4.04
N GLU A 42 -20.44 3.79 4.51
CA GLU A 42 -21.19 4.98 4.92
C GLU A 42 -21.57 5.90 3.75
N GLY A 43 -21.42 5.44 2.49
CA GLY A 43 -21.75 6.24 1.31
C GLY A 43 -20.81 7.42 1.06
N GLY A 44 -19.58 7.34 1.56
CA GLY A 44 -18.58 8.39 1.38
C GLY A 44 -18.10 8.56 -0.06
N ASN A 45 -17.40 9.67 -0.32
CA ASN A 45 -16.97 10.06 -1.65
C ASN A 45 -16.18 8.94 -2.37
N GLY A 46 -16.59 8.65 -3.61
CA GLY A 46 -16.06 7.59 -4.45
C GLY A 46 -14.57 7.68 -4.77
N TYR A 47 -14.04 8.89 -4.95
CA TYR A 47 -12.62 9.15 -5.17
C TYR A 47 -11.81 8.92 -3.89
N VAL A 48 -12.32 9.41 -2.76
CA VAL A 48 -11.61 9.35 -1.48
C VAL A 48 -11.41 7.91 -1.01
N TRP A 49 -12.44 7.05 -1.05
CA TRP A 49 -12.24 5.67 -0.59
C TRP A 49 -11.32 4.89 -1.53
N ARG A 50 -11.31 5.17 -2.83
CA ARG A 50 -10.36 4.59 -3.79
C ARG A 50 -8.93 5.07 -3.55
N HIS A 51 -8.74 6.35 -3.22
CA HIS A 51 -7.46 6.88 -2.77
C HIS A 51 -6.93 6.11 -1.56
N LEU A 52 -7.79 5.84 -0.56
CA LEU A 52 -7.41 5.07 0.62
C LEU A 52 -7.00 3.62 0.26
N VAL A 53 -7.68 2.98 -0.70
CA VAL A 53 -7.27 1.65 -1.20
C VAL A 53 -5.90 1.71 -1.89
N CYS A 54 -5.62 2.74 -2.68
CA CYS A 54 -4.31 2.94 -3.31
C CYS A 54 -3.21 3.12 -2.27
N GLN A 55 -3.45 4.00 -1.28
CA GLN A 55 -2.54 4.25 -0.17
C GLN A 55 -2.27 2.98 0.65
N ALA A 56 -3.32 2.20 0.92
CA ALA A 56 -3.20 0.91 1.60
C ALA A 56 -2.33 -0.07 0.81
N THR A 57 -2.61 -0.21 -0.49
CA THR A 57 -1.87 -1.09 -1.41
C THR A 57 -0.39 -0.74 -1.42
N GLU A 58 -0.09 0.56 -1.57
CA GLU A 58 1.29 1.06 -1.58
C GLU A 58 2.03 0.72 -0.29
N LEU A 59 1.44 1.03 0.86
CA LEU A 59 2.07 0.81 2.17
C LEU A 59 2.27 -0.68 2.47
N ILE A 60 1.29 -1.52 2.15
CA ILE A 60 1.40 -2.98 2.37
C ILE A 60 2.52 -3.57 1.51
N MET A 61 2.60 -3.21 0.22
CA MET A 61 3.65 -3.69 -0.67
C MET A 61 5.04 -3.17 -0.26
N LYS A 62 5.17 -1.87 0.03
CA LYS A 62 6.43 -1.28 0.53
C LYS A 62 6.88 -1.92 1.84
N GLY A 63 5.96 -2.07 2.80
CA GLY A 63 6.22 -2.73 4.07
C GLY A 63 6.68 -4.18 3.88
N SER A 64 6.07 -4.89 2.94
CA SER A 64 6.44 -6.26 2.60
C SER A 64 7.84 -6.36 1.98
N LEU A 65 8.20 -5.43 1.09
CA LEU A 65 9.58 -5.35 0.56
C LEU A 65 10.59 -5.09 1.68
N LEU A 66 10.28 -4.18 2.61
CA LEU A 66 11.15 -3.91 3.77
C LEU A 66 11.30 -5.11 4.71
N LEU A 67 10.28 -5.97 4.83
CA LEU A 67 10.36 -7.21 5.60
C LEU A 67 11.33 -8.23 4.97
N VAL A 68 11.52 -8.18 3.65
CA VAL A 68 12.46 -9.05 2.94
C VAL A 68 13.89 -8.53 3.05
N ASP A 69 14.11 -7.27 2.71
CA ASP A 69 15.45 -6.66 2.67
C ASP A 69 15.36 -5.15 2.87
N TYR A 70 15.35 -4.74 4.14
CA TYR A 70 15.20 -3.34 4.52
C TYR A 70 16.25 -2.45 3.88
N ASP A 71 17.53 -2.82 3.94
CA ASP A 71 18.63 -1.98 3.50
C ASP A 71 18.63 -1.81 1.97
N ARG A 72 18.17 -2.81 1.23
CA ARG A 72 18.00 -2.73 -0.24
C ARG A 72 16.82 -1.87 -0.67
N TYR A 73 15.69 -1.93 0.05
CA TYR A 73 14.44 -1.31 -0.40
C TYR A 73 14.14 0.05 0.24
N GLN A 74 14.60 0.33 1.46
CA GLN A 74 14.37 1.62 2.12
C GLN A 74 14.80 2.81 1.26
N PRO A 75 15.98 2.82 0.60
CA PRO A 75 16.39 3.94 -0.25
C PRO A 75 15.54 4.11 -1.51
N LYS A 76 14.81 3.06 -1.91
CA LYS A 76 14.02 3.01 -3.15
C LYS A 76 12.55 3.35 -2.94
N LEU A 77 12.06 3.42 -1.70
CA LEU A 77 10.63 3.61 -1.43
C LEU A 77 10.04 4.87 -2.06
N LYS A 78 10.83 5.96 -2.13
CA LYS A 78 10.41 7.21 -2.78
C LYS A 78 10.18 7.04 -4.28
N LYS A 79 10.95 6.15 -4.93
CA LYS A 79 10.80 5.85 -6.37
C LYS A 79 9.53 5.07 -6.68
N PHE A 80 8.99 4.36 -5.69
CA PHE A 80 7.73 3.64 -5.80
C PHE A 80 6.54 4.47 -5.32
N GLY A 81 6.65 5.80 -5.26
CA GLY A 81 5.54 6.68 -4.90
C GLY A 81 4.50 6.70 -6.00
N HIS A 82 3.25 6.36 -5.67
CA HIS A 82 2.06 6.40 -6.51
C HIS A 82 2.06 5.47 -7.75
N GLN A 83 3.14 4.77 -8.03
CA GLN A 83 3.27 3.82 -9.13
C GLN A 83 2.95 2.37 -8.68
N LEU A 84 1.66 2.09 -8.46
CA LEU A 84 1.20 0.80 -7.93
C LEU A 84 1.57 -0.38 -8.81
N LEU A 85 1.47 -0.21 -10.14
CA LEU A 85 1.78 -1.29 -11.08
C LEU A 85 3.27 -1.64 -11.07
N VAL A 86 4.14 -0.62 -11.07
CA VAL A 86 5.61 -0.80 -10.97
C VAL A 86 5.98 -1.47 -9.65
N LEU A 87 5.38 -1.02 -8.55
CA LEU A 87 5.58 -1.63 -7.24
C LEU A 87 5.12 -3.09 -7.21
N GLY A 88 3.97 -3.39 -7.83
CA GLY A 88 3.46 -4.75 -8.00
C GLY A 88 4.42 -5.66 -8.78
N ASP A 89 4.98 -5.18 -9.89
CA ASP A 89 5.96 -5.92 -10.70
C ASP A 89 7.26 -6.18 -9.92
N VAL A 90 7.67 -5.25 -9.05
CA VAL A 90 8.80 -5.48 -8.13
C VAL A 90 8.44 -6.57 -7.13
N CYS A 91 7.27 -6.52 -6.50
CA CYS A 91 6.82 -7.56 -5.58
C CYS A 91 6.76 -8.94 -6.26
N VAL A 92 6.22 -9.04 -7.48
CA VAL A 92 6.20 -10.30 -8.25
C VAL A 92 7.60 -10.92 -8.35
N LYS A 93 8.59 -10.11 -8.72
CA LYS A 93 9.99 -10.57 -8.86
C LYS A 93 10.60 -10.96 -7.51
N VAL A 94 10.37 -10.18 -6.46
CA VAL A 94 10.99 -10.38 -5.14
C VAL A 94 10.41 -11.59 -4.42
N PHE A 95 9.10 -11.79 -4.52
CA PHE A 95 8.40 -12.88 -3.85
C PHE A 95 8.23 -14.12 -4.74
N ASN A 96 8.81 -14.12 -5.96
CA ASN A 96 8.68 -15.19 -6.95
C ASN A 96 7.21 -15.60 -7.19
N LEU A 97 6.34 -14.60 -7.37
CA LEU A 97 4.91 -14.81 -7.60
C LEU A 97 4.63 -14.98 -9.10
N SER A 98 3.46 -15.53 -9.41
CA SER A 98 2.95 -15.47 -10.78
C SER A 98 2.77 -14.01 -11.23
N PRO A 99 2.98 -13.70 -12.52
CA PRO A 99 2.71 -12.39 -13.08
C PRO A 99 1.27 -11.92 -12.80
N ILE A 100 1.09 -10.61 -12.68
CA ILE A 100 -0.22 -9.98 -12.47
C ILE A 100 -1.12 -10.32 -13.67
N ALA A 101 -2.21 -11.05 -13.41
CA ALA A 101 -3.17 -11.45 -14.43
C ALA A 101 -3.75 -10.24 -15.18
N GLY A 102 -4.09 -10.42 -16.47
CA GLY A 102 -4.49 -9.32 -17.36
C GLY A 102 -5.56 -8.38 -16.80
N ALA A 103 -6.66 -8.91 -16.27
CA ALA A 103 -7.74 -8.09 -15.71
C ALA A 103 -7.30 -7.27 -14.48
N LEU A 104 -6.56 -7.89 -13.56
CA LEU A 104 -6.00 -7.18 -12.40
C LEU A 104 -4.98 -6.14 -12.85
N ARG A 105 -4.16 -6.46 -13.85
CA ARG A 105 -3.16 -5.55 -14.40
C ARG A 105 -3.81 -4.31 -15.00
N THR A 106 -4.83 -4.47 -15.84
CA THR A 106 -5.58 -3.36 -16.43
C THR A 106 -6.23 -2.50 -15.36
N GLN A 107 -6.92 -3.11 -14.40
CA GLN A 107 -7.55 -2.37 -13.30
C GLN A 107 -6.52 -1.60 -12.47
N THR A 108 -5.39 -2.24 -12.15
CA THR A 108 -4.29 -1.61 -11.39
C THR A 108 -3.65 -0.47 -12.19
N ALA A 109 -3.46 -0.63 -13.50
CA ALA A 109 -2.93 0.43 -14.36
C ALA A 109 -3.83 1.67 -14.35
N ASN A 110 -5.13 1.47 -14.56
CA ASN A 110 -6.10 2.58 -14.61
C ASN A 110 -6.18 3.34 -13.29
N ILE A 111 -6.24 2.63 -12.15
CA ILE A 111 -6.31 3.30 -10.85
C ILE A 111 -4.96 3.92 -10.45
N SER A 112 -3.84 3.30 -10.84
CA SER A 112 -2.50 3.83 -10.58
C SER A 112 -2.26 5.14 -11.31
N ASP A 113 -2.76 5.27 -12.53
CA ASP A 113 -2.66 6.51 -13.31
C ASP A 113 -3.36 7.68 -12.60
N LEU A 114 -4.60 7.47 -12.15
CA LEU A 114 -5.34 8.47 -11.37
C LEU A 114 -4.67 8.80 -10.02
N TYR A 115 -4.07 7.79 -9.39
CA TYR A 115 -3.38 7.96 -8.11
C TYR A 115 -2.06 8.73 -8.25
N GLU A 116 -1.31 8.47 -9.33
CA GLU A 116 -0.05 9.14 -9.68
C GLU A 116 -0.25 10.62 -9.98
N HIS A 117 -1.31 10.96 -10.69
CA HIS A 117 -1.66 12.35 -11.00
C HIS A 117 -2.43 13.06 -9.88
N HIS A 118 -2.62 12.43 -8.72
CA HIS A 118 -3.34 12.96 -7.57
C HIS A 118 -4.83 13.30 -7.81
N GLU A 119 -5.41 12.79 -8.89
CA GLU A 119 -6.83 12.99 -9.27
C GLU A 119 -7.80 12.37 -8.25
N LEU A 120 -7.36 11.37 -7.49
CA LEU A 120 -8.18 10.79 -6.42
C LEU A 120 -8.19 11.63 -5.13
N ARG A 121 -7.34 12.65 -5.02
CA ARG A 121 -7.10 13.44 -3.80
C ARG A 121 -7.62 14.85 -3.90
N TYR A 122 -7.36 15.51 -5.01
CA TYR A 122 -7.74 16.90 -5.23
C TYR A 122 -8.98 16.94 -6.11
N ALA A 123 -9.96 17.76 -5.72
CA ALA A 123 -11.06 18.06 -6.60
C ALA A 123 -10.52 18.71 -7.88
N SER A 124 -10.94 18.20 -9.03
CA SER A 124 -10.55 18.67 -10.35
C SER A 124 -11.77 18.71 -11.28
N GLY A 125 -11.57 19.04 -12.55
CA GLY A 125 -12.65 18.93 -13.55
C GLY A 125 -13.16 17.49 -13.71
N MET A 126 -12.36 16.49 -13.31
CA MET A 126 -12.73 15.08 -13.35
C MET A 126 -13.94 14.76 -12.47
N ASP A 127 -14.08 15.44 -11.32
CA ASP A 127 -15.22 15.25 -10.42
C ASP A 127 -16.57 15.58 -11.09
N ILE A 128 -16.56 16.42 -12.12
CA ILE A 128 -17.74 16.80 -12.90
C ILE A 128 -17.98 15.80 -14.04
N LEU A 129 -16.91 15.34 -14.67
CA LEU A 129 -16.96 14.57 -15.92
C LEU A 129 -17.07 13.07 -15.71
N ILE A 130 -16.61 12.56 -14.57
CA ILE A 130 -16.51 11.12 -14.30
C ILE A 130 -17.25 10.80 -13.01
N ASN A 131 -18.20 9.87 -13.12
CA ASN A 131 -18.79 9.24 -11.94
C ASN A 131 -17.74 8.28 -11.33
N PRO A 132 -17.27 8.52 -10.09
CA PRO A 132 -16.24 7.69 -9.48
C PRO A 132 -16.64 6.21 -9.37
N ASP A 133 -17.93 5.89 -9.30
CA ASP A 133 -18.40 4.51 -9.19
C ASP A 133 -18.15 3.68 -10.46
N THR A 134 -17.85 4.32 -11.57
CA THR A 134 -17.44 3.65 -12.82
C THR A 134 -15.97 3.22 -12.81
N ILE A 135 -15.17 3.71 -11.84
CA ILE A 135 -13.76 3.35 -11.70
C ILE A 135 -13.68 2.00 -10.97
N GLY A 136 -13.39 0.93 -11.72
CA GLY A 136 -13.25 -0.42 -11.16
C GLY A 136 -12.03 -0.55 -10.24
N ILE A 137 -12.20 -1.23 -9.11
CA ILE A 137 -11.13 -1.48 -8.11
C ILE A 137 -11.31 -2.82 -7.35
N GLU A 138 -12.35 -3.57 -7.68
CA GLU A 138 -12.84 -4.73 -6.93
C GLU A 138 -11.83 -5.87 -6.93
N ILE A 139 -11.19 -6.13 -8.07
CA ILE A 139 -10.19 -7.21 -8.22
C ILE A 139 -8.95 -6.86 -7.39
N LEU A 140 -8.49 -5.61 -7.45
CA LEU A 140 -7.39 -5.12 -6.63
C LEU A 140 -7.71 -5.25 -5.14
N LEU A 141 -8.92 -4.83 -4.73
CA LEU A 141 -9.37 -4.92 -3.35
C LEU A 141 -9.40 -6.36 -2.83
N SER A 142 -9.96 -7.30 -3.59
CA SER A 142 -9.96 -8.72 -3.22
C SER A 142 -8.55 -9.29 -3.07
N ARG A 143 -7.62 -8.90 -3.95
CA ARG A 143 -6.23 -9.35 -3.89
C ARG A 143 -5.48 -8.74 -2.72
N LEU A 144 -5.77 -7.49 -2.39
CA LEU A 144 -5.20 -6.81 -1.23
C LEU A 144 -5.61 -7.50 0.08
N PHE A 145 -6.89 -7.87 0.23
CA PHE A 145 -7.34 -8.66 1.38
C PHE A 145 -6.59 -10.00 1.49
N ALA A 146 -6.45 -10.72 0.38
CA ALA A 146 -5.70 -11.98 0.37
C ALA A 146 -4.23 -11.76 0.79
N ALA A 147 -3.59 -10.69 0.31
CA ALA A 147 -2.24 -10.33 0.69
C ALA A 147 -2.12 -10.05 2.19
N CYS A 148 -3.03 -9.27 2.78
CA CYS A 148 -3.04 -9.00 4.22
C CYS A 148 -3.12 -10.29 5.05
N VAL A 149 -3.98 -11.23 4.66
CA VAL A 149 -4.11 -12.53 5.35
C VAL A 149 -2.81 -13.32 5.29
N VAL A 150 -2.17 -13.38 4.12
CA VAL A 150 -0.90 -14.10 3.94
C VAL A 150 0.21 -13.46 4.78
N ILE A 151 0.35 -12.14 4.73
CA ILE A 151 1.37 -11.40 5.48
C ILE A 151 1.18 -11.61 6.98
N ARG A 152 -0.05 -11.51 7.49
CA ARG A 152 -0.36 -11.74 8.92
C ARG A 152 0.08 -13.13 9.37
N ARG A 153 -0.29 -14.16 8.62
CA ARG A 153 0.10 -15.55 8.90
C ARG A 153 1.61 -15.78 8.85
N ALA A 154 2.32 -15.08 7.97
CA ALA A 154 3.78 -15.14 7.91
C ALA A 154 4.42 -14.48 9.13
N VAL A 155 3.91 -13.32 9.52
CA VAL A 155 4.37 -12.58 10.71
C VAL A 155 4.12 -13.38 12.00
N GLU A 156 2.95 -13.99 12.16
CA GLU A 156 2.61 -14.81 13.34
C GLU A 156 3.54 -16.02 13.47
N ARG A 157 3.79 -16.75 12.38
CA ARG A 157 4.72 -17.89 12.36
C ARG A 157 6.13 -17.48 12.76
N SER A 158 6.60 -16.32 12.32
CA SER A 158 7.94 -15.83 12.67
C SER A 158 8.11 -15.48 14.15
N LYS A 159 7.02 -15.26 14.91
CA LYS A 159 7.08 -15.00 16.35
C LYS A 159 7.18 -16.27 17.18
N THR A 160 6.78 -17.42 16.63
CA THR A 160 6.77 -18.71 17.33
C THR A 160 8.10 -19.46 17.22
N THR A 161 9.04 -18.96 16.42
CA THR A 161 10.35 -19.59 16.14
C THR A 161 11.52 -18.88 16.85
N THR A 162 11.22 -17.92 17.71
CA THR A 162 12.15 -17.18 18.60
C THR A 162 11.74 -17.38 20.03
#